data_AF-A0A5C7RHW4-F1
#
_entry.id   AF-A0A5C7RHW4-F1
#
_cell.length_a   1.000
_cell.length_b   1.000
_cell.length_c   1.000
_cell.angle_alpha   90.00
_cell.angle_beta   90.00
_cell.angle_gamma   90.00
#
_symmetry.space_group_name_H-M   'P 1'
#
loop_
_entity.id
_entity.type
_entity.pdbx_description
1 polymer ?
#
loop_
_entity_poly.entity_id
_entity_poly.type
_entity_poly.pdbx_seq_one_letter_code
_entity_poly.pdbx_strand_id
1 'polypeptide(L)'
;MLKTVLACVTLFVMSAQASAQPQVDLQLSQQVDADCQGLNLSTANKVEPGQCIRYELRISNRGTSAAQSIDLNLPVPTNTVIASSLASASGEALSTQLQQSNGKPALQARVERLEAQQSLVLQYRVKVL
;
A
#
# COMPACT_ATOMS: atom_id res chain seq x y z
N MET A 1 -14.07 1.21 70.92
CA MET A 1 -14.81 2.15 70.06
C MET A 1 -14.21 2.10 68.66
N LEU A 2 -15.08 1.83 67.69
CA LEU A 2 -14.87 1.58 66.27
C LEU A 2 -14.60 2.88 65.49
N LYS A 3 -13.70 2.86 64.49
CA LYS A 3 -13.94 3.47 63.17
C LYS A 3 -12.83 3.14 62.16
N THR A 4 -13.12 2.12 61.36
CA THR A 4 -12.52 1.83 60.06
C THR A 4 -12.73 3.02 59.13
N VAL A 5 -11.65 3.59 58.57
CA VAL A 5 -11.75 4.57 57.48
C VAL A 5 -11.38 3.85 56.19
N LEU A 6 -12.43 3.56 55.42
CA LEU A 6 -12.41 3.09 54.04
C LEU A 6 -12.08 4.31 53.15
N ALA A 7 -10.98 4.29 52.40
CA ALA A 7 -10.66 5.36 51.45
C ALA A 7 -10.35 4.78 50.07
N CYS A 8 -11.43 4.64 49.29
CA CYS A 8 -11.56 4.79 47.84
C CYS A 8 -10.32 4.48 46.98
N VAL A 9 -10.31 3.30 46.35
CA VAL A 9 -9.54 3.02 45.14
C VAL A 9 -10.18 3.85 44.01
N THR A 10 -9.59 4.99 43.67
CA THR A 10 -9.96 5.70 42.43
C THR A 10 -9.34 4.98 41.25
N LEU A 11 -10.08 4.02 40.70
CA LEU A 11 -9.79 3.43 39.40
C LEU A 11 -10.05 4.52 38.35
N PHE A 12 -9.00 5.22 37.91
CA PHE A 12 -9.09 6.13 36.77
C PHE A 12 -9.25 5.26 35.51
N VAL A 13 -10.50 4.95 35.15
CA VAL A 13 -10.81 4.35 33.86
C VAL A 13 -10.67 5.47 32.83
N MET A 14 -9.45 5.71 32.35
CA MET A 14 -9.26 6.43 31.10
C MET A 14 -9.84 5.54 30.00
N SER A 15 -11.11 5.73 29.68
CA SER A 15 -11.67 5.18 28.45
C SER A 15 -11.01 5.92 27.29
N ALA A 16 -10.00 5.28 26.69
CA ALA A 16 -9.56 5.66 25.36
C ALA A 16 -10.77 5.45 24.44
N GLN A 17 -11.43 6.53 24.06
CA GLN A 17 -12.47 6.47 23.04
C GLN A 17 -11.75 6.11 21.74
N ALA A 18 -11.74 4.83 21.38
CA ALA A 18 -11.26 4.38 20.09
C ALA A 18 -12.24 4.90 19.04
N SER A 19 -12.01 6.13 18.57
CA SER A 19 -12.75 6.69 17.45
C SER A 19 -12.54 5.79 16.23
N ALA A 20 -13.63 5.40 15.58
CA ALA A 20 -13.60 4.65 14.33
C ALA A 20 -12.92 5.51 13.26
N GLN A 21 -11.64 5.24 12.98
CA GLN A 21 -10.84 6.00 12.02
C GLN A 21 -10.10 5.05 11.08
N PRO A 22 -9.97 5.39 9.79
CA PRO A 22 -9.10 4.64 8.88
C PRO A 22 -7.65 5.01 9.17
N GLN A 23 -6.75 4.03 9.09
CA GLN A 23 -5.31 4.25 9.19
C GLN A 23 -4.62 3.44 8.09
N VAL A 24 -4.31 4.09 6.98
CA VAL A 24 -3.74 3.43 5.80
C VAL A 24 -2.22 3.51 5.82
N ASP A 25 -1.58 2.35 5.84
CA ASP A 25 -0.13 2.17 5.71
C ASP A 25 0.20 1.66 4.31
N LEU A 26 1.26 2.21 3.72
CA LEU A 26 1.75 1.85 2.38
C LEU A 26 3.19 1.31 2.47
N GLN A 27 3.44 0.15 1.86
CA GLN A 27 4.75 -0.45 1.77
C GLN A 27 5.04 -0.86 0.33
N LEU A 28 5.95 -0.13 -0.33
CA LEU A 28 6.40 -0.42 -1.69
C LEU A 28 7.71 -1.20 -1.64
N SER A 29 7.76 -2.34 -2.34
CA SER A 29 8.98 -3.09 -2.60
C SER A 29 9.23 -3.19 -4.11
N GLN A 30 10.49 -3.40 -4.47
CA GLN A 30 10.91 -3.57 -5.85
C GLN A 30 11.89 -4.74 -5.99
N GLN A 31 11.83 -5.42 -7.13
CA GLN A 31 12.77 -6.46 -7.51
C GLN A 31 13.13 -6.32 -8.98
N VAL A 32 14.37 -6.65 -9.33
CA VAL A 32 14.82 -6.76 -10.71
C VAL A 32 14.37 -8.10 -11.25
N ASP A 33 13.78 -8.08 -12.43
CA ASP A 33 13.30 -9.24 -13.17
C ASP A 33 14.08 -9.31 -14.48
N ALA A 34 15.10 -10.17 -14.51
CA ALA A 34 16.11 -10.18 -15.57
C ALA A 34 15.55 -10.58 -16.95
N ASP A 35 14.50 -11.42 -16.97
CA ASP A 35 13.87 -11.95 -18.18
C ASP A 35 12.47 -11.38 -18.45
N CYS A 36 12.00 -10.47 -17.59
CA CYS A 36 10.64 -9.93 -17.62
C CYS A 36 9.54 -11.01 -17.53
N GLN A 37 9.85 -12.23 -17.09
CA GLN A 37 8.89 -13.32 -16.92
C GLN A 37 8.49 -13.52 -15.46
N GLY A 38 9.12 -12.81 -14.53
CA GLY A 38 8.88 -12.92 -13.10
C GLY A 38 9.49 -14.18 -12.47
N LEU A 39 10.39 -14.85 -13.19
CA LEU A 39 11.03 -16.09 -12.75
C LEU A 39 12.43 -15.83 -12.18
N ASN A 40 13.14 -14.81 -12.69
CA ASN A 40 14.48 -14.46 -12.26
C ASN A 40 14.48 -13.14 -11.48
N LEU A 41 14.07 -13.22 -10.21
CA LEU A 41 13.92 -12.08 -9.33
C LEU A 41 15.15 -11.87 -8.45
N SER A 42 15.62 -10.62 -8.38
CA SER A 42 16.75 -10.22 -7.55
C SER A 42 16.49 -8.90 -6.84
N THR A 43 17.12 -8.69 -5.68
CA THR A 43 17.13 -7.40 -4.96
C THR A 43 18.29 -6.51 -5.40
N ALA A 44 18.86 -6.77 -6.58
CA ALA A 44 19.94 -5.99 -7.14
C ALA A 44 19.57 -4.49 -7.26
N ASN A 45 20.56 -3.63 -7.03
CA ASN A 45 20.38 -2.18 -7.09
C ASN A 45 20.65 -1.59 -8.49
N LYS A 46 20.98 -2.44 -9.47
CA LYS A 46 21.24 -2.05 -10.86
C LYS A 46 20.33 -2.86 -11.79
N VAL A 47 19.72 -2.17 -12.74
CA VAL A 47 18.89 -2.74 -13.79
C VAL A 47 19.47 -2.30 -15.12
N GLU A 48 19.68 -3.24 -16.02
CA GLU A 48 20.20 -2.98 -17.38
C GLU A 48 19.04 -2.76 -18.36
N PRO A 49 19.27 -2.03 -19.47
CA PRO A 49 18.33 -1.94 -20.57
C PRO A 49 17.79 -3.32 -21.00
N GLY A 50 16.49 -3.40 -21.25
CA GLY A 50 15.80 -4.64 -21.61
C GLY A 50 15.29 -5.48 -20.43
N GLN A 51 15.79 -5.26 -19.21
CA GLN A 51 15.29 -5.93 -18.00
C GLN A 51 14.02 -5.24 -17.46
N CYS A 52 13.31 -5.93 -16.56
CA CYS A 52 12.15 -5.39 -15.89
C CYS A 52 12.42 -5.05 -14.42
N ILE A 53 11.68 -4.07 -13.91
CA ILE A 53 11.51 -3.82 -12.48
C ILE A 53 10.09 -4.22 -12.13
N ARG A 54 9.95 -5.13 -11.18
CA ARG A 54 8.68 -5.53 -10.60
C ARG A 54 8.46 -4.75 -9.31
N TYR A 55 7.32 -4.09 -9.22
CA TYR A 55 6.87 -3.39 -8.03
C TYR A 55 5.76 -4.17 -7.36
N GLU A 56 5.82 -4.24 -6.03
CA GLU A 56 4.75 -4.74 -5.19
C GLU A 56 4.42 -3.68 -4.14
N LEU A 57 3.21 -3.17 -4.17
CA LEU A 57 2.69 -2.23 -3.18
C LEU A 57 1.70 -2.97 -2.28
N ARG A 58 2.05 -3.09 -0.99
CA ARG A 58 1.13 -3.51 0.05
C ARG A 58 0.45 -2.30 0.68
N ILE A 59 -0.87 -2.35 0.72
CA ILE A 59 -1.74 -1.33 1.30
C ILE A 59 -2.45 -1.99 2.48
N SER A 60 -2.34 -1.43 3.68
CA SER A 60 -2.92 -2.00 4.89
C SER A 60 -3.72 -0.95 5.64
N ASN A 61 -5.02 -1.19 5.86
CA ASN A 61 -5.82 -0.35 6.73
C ASN A 61 -5.77 -0.91 8.15
N ARG A 62 -4.90 -0.37 9.01
CA ARG A 62 -4.77 -0.76 10.43
C ARG A 62 -5.74 -0.03 11.35
N GLY A 63 -6.61 0.80 10.79
CA GLY A 63 -7.63 1.53 11.52
C GLY A 63 -8.82 0.66 11.90
N THR A 64 -9.76 1.24 12.63
CA THR A 64 -10.98 0.59 13.13
C THR A 64 -12.21 0.87 12.24
N SER A 65 -12.06 1.68 11.18
CA SER A 65 -13.09 1.87 10.14
C SER A 65 -12.53 1.65 8.73
N ALA A 66 -13.43 1.48 7.75
CA ALA A 66 -13.05 1.38 6.34
C ALA A 66 -12.39 2.68 5.83
N ALA A 67 -11.37 2.51 4.99
CA ALA A 67 -10.81 3.57 4.16
C ALA A 67 -11.52 3.57 2.81
N GLN A 68 -11.86 4.75 2.29
CA GLN A 68 -12.59 4.91 1.03
C GLN A 68 -11.82 5.82 0.09
N SER A 69 -11.95 5.57 -1.22
CA SER A 69 -11.39 6.38 -2.30
C SER A 69 -9.89 6.69 -2.11
N ILE A 70 -9.07 5.64 -1.93
CA ILE A 70 -7.63 5.77 -1.79
C ILE A 70 -7.03 5.99 -3.18
N ASP A 71 -6.56 7.21 -3.43
CA ASP A 71 -5.85 7.58 -4.65
C ASP A 71 -4.35 7.30 -4.54
N LEU A 72 -3.82 6.56 -5.51
CA LEU A 72 -2.42 6.12 -5.56
C LEU A 72 -1.75 6.67 -6.81
N ASN A 73 -0.55 7.24 -6.60
CA ASN A 73 0.35 7.65 -7.67
C ASN A 73 1.57 6.73 -7.67
N LEU A 74 1.58 5.74 -8.56
CA LEU A 74 2.62 4.72 -8.60
C LEU A 74 3.79 5.16 -9.49
N PRO A 75 5.04 4.97 -9.05
CA PRO A 75 6.21 5.45 -9.77
C PRO A 75 6.41 4.70 -11.09
N VAL A 76 6.66 5.45 -12.16
CA VAL A 76 7.18 4.90 -13.42
C VAL A 76 8.48 5.64 -13.72
N PRO A 77 9.66 5.02 -13.50
CA PRO A 77 10.94 5.68 -13.70
C PRO A 77 11.12 6.18 -15.14
N THR A 78 11.92 7.24 -15.31
CA THR A 78 12.33 7.71 -16.64
C THR A 78 13.10 6.60 -17.38
N ASN A 79 13.02 6.59 -18.72
CA ASN A 79 13.60 5.55 -19.57
C ASN A 79 13.04 4.15 -19.29
N THR A 80 11.77 4.07 -18.87
CA THR A 80 11.04 2.81 -18.75
C THR A 80 9.71 2.89 -19.46
N VAL A 81 9.18 1.73 -19.85
CA VAL A 81 7.83 1.56 -20.38
C VAL A 81 7.06 0.55 -19.53
N ILE A 82 5.75 0.70 -19.43
CA ILE A 82 4.93 -0.22 -18.64
C ILE A 82 4.85 -1.56 -19.37
N ALA A 83 5.32 -2.62 -18.70
CA ALA A 83 5.41 -3.96 -19.25
C ALA A 83 4.20 -4.84 -18.89
N SER A 84 3.46 -4.48 -17.83
CA SER A 84 2.19 -5.11 -17.49
C SER A 84 1.21 -4.11 -16.88
N SER A 85 -0.09 -4.32 -17.11
CA SER A 85 -1.14 -3.61 -16.38
C SER A 85 -1.07 -3.91 -14.88
N LEU A 86 -1.57 -2.99 -14.06
CA LEU A 86 -1.69 -3.19 -12.62
C LEU A 86 -2.66 -4.33 -12.33
N ALA A 87 -2.27 -5.23 -11.43
CA ALA A 87 -3.13 -6.30 -10.95
C ALA A 87 -3.21 -6.25 -9.42
N SER A 88 -4.39 -6.54 -8.87
CA SER A 88 -4.54 -6.86 -7.45
C SER A 88 -4.55 -8.34 -7.20
N ALA A 89 -3.88 -8.76 -6.15
CA ALA A 89 -3.97 -10.14 -5.66
C ALA A 89 -5.30 -10.44 -4.95
N SER A 90 -6.06 -9.42 -4.51
CA SER A 90 -7.20 -9.56 -3.59
C SER A 90 -8.58 -9.15 -4.14
N GLY A 91 -8.68 -8.74 -5.42
CA GLY A 91 -9.95 -8.60 -6.12
C GLY A 91 -10.82 -7.40 -5.74
N GLU A 92 -10.28 -6.41 -5.02
CA GLU A 92 -10.98 -5.16 -4.70
C GLU A 92 -11.28 -4.33 -5.97
N ALA A 93 -12.33 -3.50 -5.91
CA ALA A 93 -12.68 -2.59 -6.99
C ALA A 93 -11.55 -1.58 -7.22
N LEU A 94 -10.90 -1.71 -8.37
CA LEU A 94 -9.76 -0.92 -8.78
C LEU A 94 -10.03 -0.28 -10.12
N SER A 95 -9.89 1.05 -10.17
CA SER A 95 -9.76 1.76 -11.43
C SER A 95 -8.29 2.12 -11.64
N THR A 96 -7.81 2.00 -12.88
CA THR A 96 -6.41 2.24 -13.22
C THR A 96 -6.34 3.10 -14.47
N GLN A 97 -5.44 4.09 -14.45
CA GLN A 97 -5.24 4.97 -15.59
C GLN A 97 -3.76 5.29 -15.73
N LEU A 98 -3.24 5.11 -16.94
CA LEU A 98 -1.94 5.65 -17.31
C LEU A 98 -2.11 7.13 -17.58
N GLN A 99 -1.49 7.96 -16.75
CA GLN A 99 -1.55 9.41 -16.88
C GLN A 99 -0.16 9.99 -16.84
N GLN A 100 0.04 11.09 -17.55
CA GLN A 100 1.27 11.87 -17.42
C GLN A 100 1.11 12.79 -16.20
N SER A 101 1.86 12.53 -15.13
CA SER A 101 1.94 13.41 -13.97
C SER A 101 3.23 14.24 -14.08
N ASN A 102 3.10 15.57 -14.16
CA ASN A 102 4.23 16.49 -14.35
C ASN A 102 5.14 16.14 -15.56
N GLY A 103 4.55 15.68 -16.68
CA GLY A 103 5.29 15.29 -17.88
C GLY A 103 6.09 13.98 -17.78
N LYS A 104 5.93 13.24 -16.67
CA LYS A 104 6.47 11.88 -16.49
C LYS A 104 5.33 10.88 -16.57
N PRO A 105 5.54 9.69 -17.17
CA PRO A 105 4.56 8.62 -17.05
C PRO A 105 4.34 8.32 -15.57
N ALA A 106 3.08 8.16 -15.18
CA ALA A 106 2.69 7.72 -13.85
C ALA A 106 1.49 6.78 -13.98
N LEU A 107 1.46 5.76 -13.13
CA LEU A 107 0.35 4.83 -13.07
C LEU A 107 -0.55 5.26 -11.91
N GLN A 108 -1.71 5.82 -12.23
CA GLN A 108 -2.72 6.17 -11.24
C GLN A 108 -3.63 4.98 -10.99
N ALA A 109 -3.91 4.73 -9.71
CA ALA A 109 -4.87 3.72 -9.30
C ALA A 109 -5.74 4.25 -8.18
N ARG A 110 -7.01 3.83 -8.15
CA ARG A 110 -7.92 4.13 -7.04
C ARG A 110 -8.44 2.84 -6.44
N VAL A 111 -8.30 2.72 -5.12
CA VAL A 111 -8.98 1.70 -4.31
C VAL A 111 -10.25 2.32 -3.77
N GLU A 112 -11.41 1.85 -4.23
CA GLU A 112 -12.68 2.46 -3.82
C GLU A 112 -12.95 2.26 -2.33
N ARG A 113 -12.57 1.09 -1.81
CA ARG A 113 -12.80 0.73 -0.41
C ARG A 113 -11.82 -0.32 0.07
N LEU A 114 -11.29 -0.12 1.27
CA LEU A 114 -10.45 -1.07 2.00
C LEU A 114 -10.98 -1.16 3.44
N GLU A 115 -11.53 -2.32 3.81
CA GLU A 115 -12.15 -2.49 5.13
C GLU A 115 -11.14 -2.32 6.28
N ALA A 116 -11.66 -2.09 7.49
CA ALA A 116 -10.83 -2.06 8.69
C ALA A 116 -10.06 -3.38 8.84
N GLN A 117 -8.79 -3.29 9.21
CA GLN A 117 -7.87 -4.44 9.36
C GLN A 117 -7.59 -5.22 8.06
N GLN A 118 -8.04 -4.75 6.90
CA GLN A 118 -7.79 -5.39 5.61
C GLN A 118 -6.44 -4.96 5.00
N SER A 119 -5.87 -5.83 4.18
CA SER A 119 -4.74 -5.50 3.31
C SER A 119 -5.00 -5.92 1.88
N LEU A 120 -4.50 -5.11 0.94
CA LEU A 120 -4.51 -5.34 -0.50
C LEU A 120 -3.07 -5.28 -1.02
N VAL A 121 -2.72 -6.14 -1.97
CA VAL A 121 -1.45 -6.11 -2.68
C VAL A 121 -1.67 -5.78 -4.15
N LEU A 122 -0.98 -4.75 -4.63
CA LEU A 122 -0.94 -4.35 -6.03
C LEU A 122 0.43 -4.67 -6.64
N GLN A 123 0.43 -5.20 -7.86
CA GLN A 123 1.64 -5.52 -8.59
C GLN A 123 1.63 -4.94 -10.00
N TYR A 124 2.76 -4.39 -10.44
CA TYR A 124 2.99 -3.94 -11.82
C TYR A 124 4.47 -4.07 -12.19
N ARG A 125 4.74 -4.00 -13.50
CA ARG A 125 6.09 -4.10 -14.04
C ARG A 125 6.36 -2.97 -15.02
N VAL A 126 7.60 -2.49 -14.99
CA VAL A 126 8.15 -1.58 -16.00
C VAL A 126 9.36 -2.24 -16.62
N LYS A 127 9.57 -2.04 -17.92
CA LYS A 127 10.75 -2.48 -18.67
C LYS A 127 11.66 -1.29 -18.92
N VAL A 128 12.94 -1.46 -18.64
CA VAL A 128 13.97 -0.44 -18.93
C VAL A 128 14.25 -0.43 -20.44
N LEU A 129 14.27 0.77 -21.01
CA LEU A 129 14.55 1.01 -22.44
C LEU A 129 16.03 0.89 -22.78
#